data_AF-A0A6T6P8D6-F1
#
_entry.id   AF-A0A6T6P8D6-F1
#
_cell.length_a   1.000
_cell.length_b   1.000
_cell.length_c   1.000
_cell.angle_alpha   90.00
_cell.angle_beta   90.00
_cell.angle_gamma   90.00
#
_symmetry.space_group_name_H-M   'P 1'
#
loop_
_entity.id
_entity.type
_entity.pdbx_description
1 polymer ?
#
loop_
_entity_poly.entity_id
_entity_poly.type
_entity_poly.pdbx_seq_one_letter_code
_entity_poly.pdbx_strand_id
1 'polypeptide(L)'
;MCSKCFREHEKRESLLASPRVSTEAPVVEKPTETEMRVDVGVDVAQEVIGKGSEVDKNSAEKMEEVVDEPPTKRVQKNTSRCFACRKKVGLLGFKCQCSYVFCGEHRYSDKHDCDFDWKTRAQERLIRANPVVKADKVQKI
;
A
#
# COMPACT_ATOMS: atom_id res chain seq x y z
N MET A 1 26.34 16.29 2.06
CA MET A 1 27.01 16.95 3.21
C MET A 1 26.63 16.23 4.50
N CYS A 2 27.54 16.18 5.48
CA CYS A 2 27.18 15.76 6.84
C CYS A 2 26.55 16.93 7.63
N SER A 3 25.92 16.65 8.77
CA SER A 3 25.22 17.64 9.60
C SER A 3 26.12 18.77 10.14
N LYS A 4 27.44 18.55 10.23
CA LYS A 4 28.42 19.59 10.61
C LYS A 4 28.64 20.58 9.46
N CYS A 5 29.03 20.08 8.28
CA CYS A 5 29.28 20.92 7.11
C CYS A 5 28.04 21.68 6.63
N PHE A 6 26.83 21.13 6.83
CA PHE A 6 25.58 21.84 6.50
C PHE A 6 25.37 23.07 7.38
N ARG A 7 25.52 22.94 8.71
CA ARG A 7 25.40 24.08 9.65
C ARG A 7 26.49 25.13 9.46
N GLU A 8 27.71 24.71 9.09
CA GLU A 8 28.80 25.62 8.75
C GLU A 8 28.54 26.38 7.44
N HIS A 9 27.81 25.78 6.50
CA HIS A 9 27.35 26.44 5.27
C HIS A 9 26.28 27.48 5.60
N GLU A 10 25.22 27.12 6.33
CA GLU A 10 24.17 28.06 6.78
C GLU A 10 24.75 29.27 7.54
N LYS A 11 25.79 29.05 8.37
CA LYS A 11 26.47 30.12 9.10
C LYS A 11 27.34 31.02 8.20
N ARG A 12 27.82 30.55 7.05
CA ARG A 12 28.51 31.41 6.06
C ARG A 12 27.51 32.19 5.23
N GLU A 13 26.46 31.54 4.74
CA GLU A 13 25.38 32.18 3.98
C GLU A 13 24.73 33.33 4.77
N SER A 14 24.40 33.11 6.05
CA SER A 14 23.81 34.14 6.91
C SER A 14 24.72 35.35 7.20
N LEU A 15 26.05 35.19 7.13
CA LEU A 15 26.99 36.30 7.26
C LEU A 15 27.16 37.09 5.95
N LEU A 16 26.88 36.48 4.80
CA LEU A 16 26.89 37.13 3.49
C LEU A 16 25.54 37.79 3.15
N ALA A 17 24.47 37.46 3.88
CA ALA A 17 23.09 37.87 3.61
C ALA A 17 22.57 39.07 4.44
N SER A 18 23.43 40.01 4.86
CA SER A 18 22.99 41.30 5.42
C SER A 18 22.79 42.37 4.33
N PRO A 19 21.78 43.24 4.46
CA PRO A 19 21.04 43.72 3.29
C PRO A 19 21.57 45.02 2.69
N ARG A 20 21.48 45.13 1.35
CA ARG A 20 21.42 46.44 0.68
C ARG A 20 19.97 46.87 0.56
N VAL A 21 19.66 48.03 1.12
CA VAL A 21 18.40 48.75 0.93
C VAL A 21 18.31 49.22 -0.53
N SER A 22 17.17 48.98 -1.18
CA SER A 22 16.39 50.01 -1.90
C SER A 22 15.21 49.44 -2.73
N THR A 23 14.04 50.05 -2.52
CA THR A 23 13.06 50.47 -3.53
C THR A 23 12.15 49.46 -4.30
N GLU A 24 10.92 49.35 -3.76
CA GLU A 24 9.56 49.46 -4.38
C GLU A 24 8.78 48.29 -5.03
N ALA A 25 7.54 48.16 -4.52
CA ALA A 25 6.24 47.79 -5.12
C ALA A 25 6.02 46.41 -5.84
N PRO A 26 4.98 45.64 -5.44
CA PRO A 26 4.54 44.42 -6.12
C PRO A 26 3.39 44.68 -7.12
N VAL A 27 3.31 43.87 -8.17
CA VAL A 27 2.07 43.69 -8.95
C VAL A 27 1.70 42.20 -8.96
N VAL A 28 0.47 41.94 -8.52
CA VAL A 28 -0.19 40.63 -8.46
C VAL A 28 -0.84 40.37 -9.82
N GLU A 29 -0.86 39.11 -10.29
CA GLU A 29 -2.11 38.38 -10.59
C GLU A 29 -1.86 36.94 -11.07
N LYS A 30 -2.85 36.09 -10.82
CA LYS A 30 -2.87 34.62 -11.02
C LYS A 30 -4.35 34.18 -11.06
N PRO A 31 -4.63 32.92 -11.39
CA PRO A 31 -4.75 32.34 -12.73
C PRO A 31 -6.21 32.38 -13.24
N THR A 32 -6.46 31.85 -14.44
CA THR A 32 -7.77 31.28 -14.79
C THR A 32 -7.64 29.80 -15.13
N GLU A 33 -8.46 29.00 -14.45
CA GLU A 33 -8.60 27.56 -14.66
C GLU A 33 -9.74 27.31 -15.66
N THR A 34 -9.61 26.28 -16.50
CA THR A 34 -10.75 25.78 -17.29
C THR A 34 -10.75 24.26 -17.23
N GLU A 35 -11.69 23.71 -16.48
CA GLU A 35 -11.97 22.26 -16.47
C GLU A 35 -12.65 21.84 -17.78
N MET A 36 -12.33 20.64 -18.28
CA MET A 36 -13.25 19.86 -19.11
C MET A 36 -13.24 18.39 -18.68
N ARG A 37 -14.35 17.71 -19.00
CA ARG A 37 -14.86 16.50 -18.34
C ARG A 37 -14.88 15.28 -19.27
N VAL A 38 -14.95 14.09 -18.64
CA VAL A 38 -15.38 12.78 -19.18
C VAL A 38 -14.51 12.24 -20.33
N ASP A 39 -14.52 10.95 -20.72
CA ASP A 39 -15.57 9.93 -20.67
C ASP A 39 -15.09 8.46 -20.50
N VAL A 40 -16.07 7.54 -20.44
CA VAL A 40 -15.93 6.09 -20.19
C VAL A 40 -15.93 5.32 -21.51
N GLY A 41 -15.04 4.34 -21.67
CA GLY A 41 -14.99 3.50 -22.88
C GLY A 41 -14.28 2.16 -22.71
N VAL A 42 -14.69 1.19 -23.53
CA VAL A 42 -14.44 -0.26 -23.43
C VAL A 42 -14.66 -0.89 -24.83
N ASP A 43 -14.18 -2.10 -25.18
CA ASP A 43 -13.61 -3.13 -24.30
C ASP A 43 -12.58 -4.06 -24.99
N VAL A 44 -11.88 -4.84 -24.15
CA VAL A 44 -11.47 -6.26 -24.36
C VAL A 44 -10.57 -6.70 -25.54
N ALA A 45 -9.51 -7.44 -25.16
CA ALA A 45 -8.71 -8.44 -25.93
C ALA A 45 -7.87 -7.93 -27.14
N GLN A 46 -6.78 -8.58 -27.58
CA GLN A 46 -6.10 -9.82 -27.17
C GLN A 46 -4.59 -9.80 -27.58
N GLU A 47 -3.86 -10.85 -27.16
CA GLU A 47 -2.65 -11.46 -27.77
C GLU A 47 -1.25 -11.00 -27.26
N VAL A 48 -0.17 -11.79 -27.18
CA VAL A 48 0.18 -13.24 -27.09
C VAL A 48 1.71 -13.35 -26.89
N ILE A 49 2.19 -14.49 -26.34
CA ILE A 49 3.55 -15.08 -26.53
C ILE A 49 4.80 -14.32 -26.03
N GLY A 50 5.62 -14.98 -25.20
CA GLY A 50 6.96 -14.48 -24.84
C GLY A 50 7.80 -15.36 -23.91
N LYS A 51 8.25 -16.54 -24.39
CA LYS A 51 9.39 -17.37 -23.91
C LYS A 51 9.88 -17.21 -22.46
N GLY A 52 9.68 -18.25 -21.63
CA GLY A 52 10.54 -18.52 -20.47
C GLY A 52 11.71 -19.44 -20.85
N SER A 53 12.95 -19.00 -20.65
CA SER A 53 14.15 -19.84 -20.74
C SER A 53 14.46 -20.52 -19.40
N GLU A 54 15.41 -21.45 -19.43
CA GLU A 54 15.84 -22.32 -18.34
C GLU A 54 15.91 -21.70 -16.93
N VAL A 55 15.48 -22.47 -15.93
CA VAL A 55 15.96 -22.33 -14.54
C VAL A 55 16.74 -23.60 -14.20
N ASP A 56 18.01 -23.40 -13.91
CA ASP A 56 18.95 -24.44 -13.51
C ASP A 56 19.58 -24.05 -12.15
N LYS A 57 20.04 -25.05 -11.39
CA LYS A 57 20.85 -24.94 -10.15
C LYS A 57 20.20 -24.38 -8.86
N ASN A 58 19.84 -25.36 -8.01
CA ASN A 58 20.66 -25.77 -6.86
C ASN A 58 20.05 -25.67 -5.45
N SER A 59 19.69 -26.84 -4.93
CA SER A 59 19.97 -27.38 -3.59
C SER A 59 20.29 -26.42 -2.43
N ALA A 60 19.44 -26.48 -1.40
CA ALA A 60 19.86 -26.57 0.00
C ALA A 60 18.68 -27.05 0.88
N GLU A 61 18.38 -28.35 0.86
CA GLU A 61 17.44 -28.93 1.83
C GLU A 61 18.10 -28.94 3.22
N LYS A 62 17.72 -27.99 4.07
CA LYS A 62 17.98 -28.08 5.52
C LYS A 62 16.69 -28.39 6.25
N MET A 63 16.51 -29.69 6.52
CA MET A 63 15.48 -30.21 7.41
C MET A 63 15.82 -29.78 8.84
N GLU A 64 15.00 -28.93 9.46
CA GLU A 64 15.05 -28.71 10.92
C GLU A 64 13.65 -28.88 11.51
N GLU A 65 13.47 -30.07 12.06
CA GLU A 65 12.77 -30.42 13.30
C GLU A 65 11.50 -29.66 13.71
N VAL A 66 10.41 -30.41 13.79
CA VAL A 66 9.09 -29.94 14.21
C VAL A 66 9.09 -29.70 15.73
N VAL A 67 8.93 -28.43 16.14
CA VAL A 67 8.61 -28.09 17.53
C VAL A 67 7.21 -27.48 17.54
N ASP A 68 6.26 -28.18 18.16
CA ASP A 68 4.84 -27.79 18.21
C ASP A 68 4.63 -26.66 19.25
N GLU A 69 5.12 -25.46 18.93
CA GLU A 69 4.64 -24.21 19.53
C GLU A 69 3.57 -23.61 18.62
N PRO A 70 2.45 -23.08 19.17
CA PRO A 70 1.43 -22.44 18.35
C PRO A 70 2.05 -21.28 17.57
N PRO A 71 1.80 -21.15 16.25
CA PRO A 71 2.55 -20.24 15.39
C PRO A 71 2.40 -18.79 15.86
N THR A 72 3.44 -18.28 16.51
CA THR A 72 3.47 -16.93 17.07
C THR A 72 3.40 -15.92 15.93
N LYS A 73 2.28 -15.22 15.82
CA LYS A 73 2.05 -14.24 14.73
C LYS A 73 3.16 -13.19 14.75
N ARG A 74 3.90 -13.10 13.64
CA ARG A 74 5.14 -12.33 13.53
C ARG A 74 4.88 -10.84 13.73
N VAL A 75 5.13 -10.28 14.91
CA VAL A 75 4.78 -8.86 15.19
C VAL A 75 5.65 -7.89 14.37
N GLN A 76 5.01 -7.06 13.53
CA GLN A 76 5.70 -6.03 12.75
C GLN A 76 6.18 -4.87 13.63
N LYS A 77 7.45 -4.91 14.04
CA LYS A 77 8.08 -3.87 14.88
C LYS A 77 8.13 -2.47 14.24
N ASN A 78 8.19 -2.40 12.90
CA ASN A 78 8.34 -1.14 12.15
C ASN A 78 7.19 -0.96 11.15
N THR A 79 6.21 -0.12 11.49
CA THR A 79 5.03 0.18 10.65
C THR A 79 5.29 1.21 9.55
N SER A 80 6.43 1.91 9.55
CA SER A 80 6.80 2.91 8.53
C SER A 80 7.37 2.31 7.23
N ARG A 81 7.46 0.98 7.14
CA ARG A 81 7.92 0.21 5.97
C ARG A 81 6.92 -0.89 5.63
N CYS A 82 6.84 -1.23 4.35
CA CYS A 82 6.04 -2.35 3.85
C CYS A 82 6.56 -3.68 4.42
N PHE A 83 5.66 -4.55 4.90
CA PHE A 83 6.07 -5.85 5.46
C PHE A 83 6.70 -6.78 4.40
N ALA A 84 6.13 -6.82 3.19
CA ALA A 84 6.66 -7.61 2.07
C ALA A 84 7.96 -7.01 1.49
N CYS A 85 7.88 -5.86 0.81
CA CYS A 85 9.01 -5.31 0.05
C CYS A 85 9.92 -4.33 0.82
N ARG A 86 9.67 -4.06 2.11
CA ARG A 86 10.45 -3.15 2.99
C ARG A 86 10.58 -1.69 2.52
N LYS A 87 9.99 -1.31 1.38
CA LYS A 87 9.84 0.07 0.87
C LYS A 87 9.20 0.97 1.94
N LYS A 88 9.70 2.20 2.11
CA LYS A 88 9.16 3.18 3.09
C LYS A 88 7.74 3.57 2.67
N VAL A 89 6.75 3.42 3.55
CA VAL A 89 5.34 3.74 3.27
C VAL A 89 4.91 5.12 3.78
N GLY A 90 5.69 5.70 4.70
CA GLY A 90 5.42 7.04 5.24
C GLY A 90 4.08 7.11 5.98
N LEU A 91 3.35 8.20 5.79
CA LEU A 91 2.02 8.43 6.37
C LEU A 91 0.93 7.60 5.66
N LEU A 92 1.13 7.22 4.39
CA LEU A 92 0.15 6.54 3.54
C LEU A 92 0.30 5.00 3.59
N GLY A 93 0.64 4.46 4.76
CA GLY A 93 0.74 3.02 4.97
C GLY A 93 -0.63 2.35 5.05
N PHE A 94 -0.89 1.38 4.17
CA PHE A 94 -2.15 0.62 4.17
C PHE A 94 -2.07 -0.51 5.17
N LYS A 95 -2.95 -0.52 6.18
CA LYS A 95 -3.13 -1.63 7.12
C LYS A 95 -3.99 -2.71 6.48
N CYS A 96 -3.51 -3.95 6.45
CA CYS A 96 -4.29 -5.12 6.04
C CYS A 96 -5.00 -5.76 7.25
N GLN A 97 -5.98 -6.64 7.00
CA GLN A 97 -6.66 -7.44 8.03
C GLN A 97 -5.72 -8.42 8.74
N CYS A 98 -4.59 -8.82 8.13
CA CYS A 98 -3.51 -9.55 8.80
C CYS A 98 -2.62 -8.67 9.71
N SER A 99 -3.11 -7.47 10.10
CA SER A 99 -2.49 -6.45 10.96
C SER A 99 -1.13 -5.87 10.53
N TYR A 100 -0.59 -6.30 9.39
CA TYR A 100 0.62 -5.71 8.78
C TYR A 100 0.33 -4.46 7.94
N VAL A 101 1.39 -3.67 7.71
CA VAL A 101 1.38 -2.43 6.92
C VAL A 101 2.11 -2.63 5.59
N PHE A 102 1.48 -2.20 4.50
CA PHE A 102 1.97 -2.37 3.13
C PHE A 102 2.00 -1.05 2.34
N CYS A 103 2.78 -1.03 1.26
CA CYS A 103 2.77 0.04 0.26
C CYS A 103 1.61 -0.16 -0.74
N GLY A 104 1.34 0.83 -1.60
CA GLY A 104 0.26 0.75 -2.60
C GLY A 104 0.33 -0.49 -3.50
N GLU A 105 1.54 -0.90 -3.90
CA GLU A 105 1.76 -2.13 -4.69
C GLU A 105 1.34 -3.41 -3.95
N HIS A 106 1.53 -3.49 -2.63
CA HIS A 106 1.30 -4.70 -1.84
C HIS A 106 0.02 -4.63 -0.98
N ARG A 107 -0.86 -3.66 -1.28
CA ARG A 107 -2.09 -3.37 -0.52
C ARG A 107 -3.12 -4.51 -0.54
N TYR A 108 -3.20 -5.24 -1.65
CA TYR A 108 -4.19 -6.29 -1.88
C TYR A 108 -3.70 -7.65 -1.34
N SER A 109 -4.63 -8.48 -0.87
CA SER A 109 -4.35 -9.79 -0.27
C SER A 109 -3.71 -10.80 -1.21
N ASP A 110 -3.83 -10.60 -2.53
CA ASP A 110 -3.22 -11.48 -3.55
C ASP A 110 -1.76 -11.09 -3.86
N LYS A 111 -1.30 -9.95 -3.30
CA LYS A 111 0.03 -9.37 -3.54
C LYS A 111 0.95 -9.47 -2.32
N HIS A 112 0.51 -10.16 -1.27
CA HIS A 112 1.30 -10.55 -0.11
C HIS A 112 0.72 -11.84 0.46
N ASP A 113 1.53 -12.67 1.12
CA ASP A 113 1.04 -13.89 1.78
C ASP A 113 0.17 -13.49 2.99
N CYS A 114 -1.15 -13.44 2.77
CA CYS A 114 -2.09 -12.89 3.72
C CYS A 114 -2.60 -13.97 4.69
N ASP A 115 -2.07 -14.01 5.92
CA ASP A 115 -2.47 -14.94 6.99
C ASP A 115 -3.93 -14.78 7.48
N PHE A 116 -4.75 -13.94 6.83
CA PHE A 116 -6.11 -13.65 7.25
C PHE A 116 -7.14 -14.46 6.44
N ASP A 117 -8.00 -15.22 7.13
CA ASP A 117 -9.04 -15.99 6.46
C ASP A 117 -10.22 -15.10 5.99
N TRP A 118 -10.19 -14.81 4.68
CA TRP A 118 -11.25 -14.06 4.01
C TRP A 118 -12.53 -14.88 3.80
N LYS A 119 -12.46 -16.21 3.78
CA LYS A 119 -13.62 -17.09 3.48
C LYS A 119 -14.60 -17.08 4.65
N THR A 120 -14.14 -17.37 5.87
CA THR A 120 -14.98 -17.27 7.08
C THR A 120 -15.52 -15.85 7.28
N ARG A 121 -14.69 -14.81 7.15
CA ARG A 121 -15.15 -13.41 7.25
C ARG A 121 -16.16 -13.00 6.16
N ALA A 122 -16.12 -13.61 4.99
CA ALA A 122 -17.13 -13.40 3.95
C ALA A 122 -18.42 -14.15 4.29
N GLN A 123 -18.31 -15.41 4.72
CA GLN A 123 -19.44 -16.25 5.11
C GLN A 123 -20.20 -15.68 6.31
N GLU A 124 -19.53 -15.22 7.36
CA GLU A 124 -20.17 -14.55 8.51
C GLU A 124 -20.97 -13.31 8.09
N ARG A 125 -20.43 -12.52 7.15
CA ARG A 125 -21.13 -11.34 6.61
C ARG A 125 -22.34 -11.74 5.79
N LEU A 126 -22.25 -12.80 4.98
CA LEU A 126 -23.37 -13.31 4.18
C LEU A 126 -24.47 -13.91 5.07
N ILE A 127 -24.11 -14.71 6.08
CA ILE A 127 -25.06 -15.26 7.07
C ILE A 127 -25.80 -14.13 7.80
N ARG A 128 -25.08 -13.08 8.22
CA ARG A 128 -25.68 -11.93 8.90
C ARG A 128 -26.57 -11.07 7.98
N ALA A 129 -26.28 -11.03 6.69
CA ALA A 129 -27.03 -10.25 5.70
C ALA A 129 -28.25 -10.98 5.13
N ASN A 130 -28.24 -12.32 5.12
CA ASN A 130 -29.35 -13.12 4.58
C ASN A 130 -30.59 -13.03 5.49
N PRO A 131 -31.73 -12.47 5.00
CA PRO A 131 -32.97 -12.51 5.75
C PRO A 131 -33.52 -13.93 5.83
N VAL A 132 -34.14 -14.29 6.95
CA VAL A 132 -34.72 -15.62 7.16
C VAL A 132 -36.05 -15.73 6.39
N VAL A 133 -36.00 -16.29 5.19
CA VAL A 133 -37.19 -16.58 4.38
C VAL A 133 -37.86 -17.85 4.90
N LYS A 134 -39.00 -17.68 5.58
CA LYS A 134 -39.95 -18.76 5.90
C LYS A 134 -41.25 -18.47 5.17
N ALA A 135 -41.70 -19.41 4.35
CA ALA A 135 -43.02 -19.37 3.73
C ALA A 135 -43.95 -20.33 4.46
N ASP A 136 -45.18 -19.89 4.73
CA ASP A 136 -46.20 -20.76 5.32
C ASP A 136 -46.66 -21.82 4.31
N LYS A 137 -46.95 -23.02 4.81
CA LYS A 137 -47.31 -24.16 3.97
C LYS A 137 -48.74 -23.97 3.45
N VAL A 138 -48.87 -23.63 2.17
CA VAL A 138 -50.16 -23.42 1.49
C VAL A 138 -51.05 -24.66 1.67
N GLN A 139 -52.26 -24.45 2.19
CA GLN A 139 -53.25 -25.52 2.33
C GLN A 139 -53.86 -25.87 0.98
N LYS A 140 -54.11 -27.16 0.77
CA LYS A 140 -54.67 -27.69 -0.47
C LYS A 140 -56.18 -27.45 -0.49
N ILE A 141 -56.64 -26.78 -1.55
CA ILE A 141 -58.06 -26.64 -1.92
C ILE A 141 -58.56 -27.97 -2.51
#